data_AF-A0A0M9WT54-F1
#
_entry.id   AF-A0A0M9WT54-F1
#
_cell.length_a   1.000
_cell.length_b   1.000
_cell.length_c   1.000
_cell.angle_alpha   90.00
_cell.angle_beta   90.00
_cell.angle_gamma   90.00
#
_symmetry.space_group_name_H-M   'P 1'
#
loop_
_entity.id
_entity.type
_entity.pdbx_description
1 polymer ?
#
loop_
_entity_poly.entity_id
_entity_poly.type
_entity_poly.pdbx_seq_one_letter_code
_entity_poly.pdbx_strand_id
1 'polypeptide(L)'
;MQLIDQLLQVSANLFKLLGDAPNGEERDEYIDNINSMLDKRGTIIEGLVQEGFRFDEQNRVHRMLLELDNGIKERLATVMSAVKQDMANLQKTKKSEGQYFDPYSNVRVMDGMYYDKKN
;
A
#
# COMPACT_ATOMS: atom_id res chain seq x y z
N MET A 1 -29.12 6.05 -14.00
CA MET A 1 -28.44 4.96 -14.74
C MET A 1 -26.99 5.29 -15.06
N GLN A 2 -26.71 6.45 -15.68
CA GLN A 2 -25.35 6.85 -16.07
C GLN A 2 -24.28 6.75 -14.95
N LEU A 3 -24.58 7.17 -13.71
CA LEU A 3 -23.62 7.08 -12.60
C LEU A 3 -23.36 5.64 -12.13
N ILE A 4 -24.35 4.75 -12.19
CA ILE A 4 -24.19 3.34 -11.82
C ILE A 4 -23.28 2.64 -12.83
N ASP A 5 -23.49 2.92 -14.12
CA ASP A 5 -22.65 2.36 -15.19
C ASP A 5 -21.21 2.88 -15.09
N GLN A 6 -21.02 4.17 -14.77
CA GLN A 6 -19.70 4.74 -14.50
C GLN A 6 -19.04 4.11 -13.28
N LEU A 7 -19.79 3.91 -12.18
CA LEU A 7 -19.29 3.23 -10.99
C LEU A 7 -18.85 1.80 -11.31
N LEU A 8 -19.63 1.09 -12.13
CA LEU A 8 -19.33 -0.27 -12.55
C LEU A 8 -18.04 -0.31 -13.38
N GLN A 9 -17.90 0.59 -14.36
CA GLN A 9 -16.69 0.68 -15.19
C GLN A 9 -15.45 1.01 -14.35
N VAL A 10 -15.51 2.03 -13.49
CA VAL A 10 -14.39 2.41 -12.64
C VAL A 10 -14.03 1.29 -11.67
N SER A 11 -15.02 0.62 -11.08
CA SER A 11 -14.79 -0.51 -10.16
C SER A 11 -14.17 -1.71 -10.89
N ALA A 12 -14.62 -2.04 -12.10
CA ALA A 12 -14.04 -3.13 -12.90
C ALA A 12 -12.59 -2.82 -13.30
N ASN A 13 -12.32 -1.59 -13.74
CA ASN A 13 -10.97 -1.17 -14.09
C ASN A 13 -10.04 -1.17 -12.86
N LEU A 14 -10.52 -0.70 -11.71
CA LEU A 14 -9.74 -0.69 -10.46
C LEU A 14 -9.46 -2.13 -10.00
N PHE A 15 -10.46 -3.00 -10.05
CA PHE A 15 -10.29 -4.40 -9.74
C PHE A 15 -9.22 -5.03 -10.63
N LYS A 16 -9.25 -4.77 -11.95
CA LYS A 16 -8.23 -5.25 -12.90
C LYS A 16 -6.84 -4.71 -12.55
N LEU A 17 -6.70 -3.39 -12.38
CA LEU A 17 -5.42 -2.75 -11.99
C LEU A 17 -4.83 -3.44 -10.76
N LEU A 18 -5.65 -3.66 -9.73
CA LEU A 18 -5.22 -4.30 -8.49
C LEU A 18 -4.79 -5.77 -8.63
N GLY A 19 -5.09 -6.42 -9.76
CA GLY A 19 -4.65 -7.79 -10.06
C GLY A 19 -3.29 -7.89 -10.70
N ASP A 20 -2.83 -6.81 -11.33
CA ASP A 20 -1.62 -6.75 -12.14
C ASP A 20 -0.54 -5.92 -11.42
N ALA A 21 -0.28 -6.25 -10.15
CA ALA A 21 0.68 -5.50 -9.34
C ALA A 21 2.11 -5.61 -9.92
N PRO A 22 2.77 -4.49 -10.28
CA PRO A 22 4.10 -4.51 -10.87
C PRO A 22 5.18 -4.79 -9.83
N ASN A 23 6.32 -5.30 -10.30
CA ASN A 23 7.52 -5.52 -9.50
C ASN A 23 8.51 -4.37 -9.71
N GLY A 24 9.19 -3.94 -8.66
CA GLY A 24 10.30 -2.99 -8.77
C GLY A 24 9.88 -1.52 -8.83
N GLU A 25 10.45 -0.76 -9.77
CA GLU A 25 10.40 0.71 -9.79
C GLU A 25 9.04 1.28 -10.19
N GLU A 26 8.18 0.51 -10.88
CA GLU A 26 6.85 0.94 -11.30
C GLU A 26 5.81 0.98 -10.15
N ARG A 27 6.23 0.69 -8.91
CA ARG A 27 5.32 0.58 -7.76
C ARG A 27 4.78 1.93 -7.29
N ASP A 28 5.55 3.01 -7.45
CA ASP A 28 5.08 4.35 -7.08
C ASP A 28 3.96 4.80 -8.03
N GLU A 29 4.18 4.71 -9.35
CA GLU A 29 3.17 5.03 -10.36
C GLU A 29 1.93 4.14 -10.22
N TYR A 30 2.11 2.86 -9.88
CA TYR A 30 1.01 1.95 -9.60
C TYR A 30 0.14 2.41 -8.41
N ILE A 31 0.75 2.83 -7.31
CA ILE A 31 0.03 3.35 -6.14
C ILE A 31 -0.70 4.66 -6.49
N ASP A 32 -0.07 5.54 -7.24
CA ASP A 32 -0.70 6.80 -7.69
C ASP A 32 -1.92 6.53 -8.58
N ASN A 33 -1.82 5.56 -9.49
CA ASN A 33 -2.94 5.12 -10.32
C ASN A 33 -4.09 4.54 -9.48
N ILE A 34 -3.79 3.72 -8.46
CA ILE A 34 -4.80 3.22 -7.52
C ILE A 34 -5.51 4.37 -6.82
N ASN A 35 -4.76 5.34 -6.27
CA ASN A 35 -5.33 6.49 -5.58
C ASN A 35 -6.23 7.32 -6.50
N SER A 36 -5.76 7.64 -7.71
CA SER A 36 -6.56 8.36 -8.72
C SER A 36 -7.88 7.65 -9.05
N MET A 37 -7.86 6.32 -9.13
CA MET A 37 -9.06 5.53 -9.39
C MET A 37 -10.00 5.48 -8.18
N LEU A 38 -9.46 5.39 -6.96
CA LEU A 38 -10.25 5.45 -5.73
C LEU A 38 -10.94 6.81 -5.56
N ASP A 39 -10.25 7.91 -5.87
CA ASP A 39 -10.83 9.27 -5.82
C ASP A 39 -11.96 9.41 -6.83
N LYS A 40 -11.74 9.00 -8.09
CA LYS A 40 -12.79 9.00 -9.12
C LYS A 40 -14.00 8.18 -8.68
N ARG A 41 -13.77 7.00 -8.09
CA ARG A 41 -14.81 6.13 -7.57
C ARG A 41 -15.59 6.80 -6.44
N GLY A 42 -14.89 7.47 -5.51
CA GLY A 42 -15.47 8.22 -4.40
C GLY A 42 -16.43 9.30 -4.88
N THR A 43 -16.00 10.15 -5.82
CA THR A 43 -16.83 11.21 -6.40
C THR A 43 -18.12 10.67 -7.04
N ILE A 44 -18.04 9.54 -7.75
CA ILE A 44 -19.23 8.91 -8.35
C ILE A 44 -20.19 8.40 -7.27
N ILE A 45 -19.66 7.77 -6.21
CA ILE A 45 -20.47 7.28 -5.08
C ILE A 45 -21.16 8.44 -4.38
N GLU A 46 -20.46 9.56 -4.15
CA GLU A 46 -21.05 10.77 -3.56
C GLU A 46 -22.21 11.29 -4.41
N GLY A 47 -22.05 11.35 -5.74
CA GLY A 47 -23.12 11.71 -6.66
C GLY A 47 -24.33 10.77 -6.58
N LEU A 48 -24.11 9.45 -6.51
CA LEU A 48 -25.19 8.47 -6.35
C LEU A 48 -25.95 8.64 -5.02
N VAL A 49 -25.23 8.92 -3.93
CA VAL A 49 -25.85 9.19 -2.62
C VAL A 49 -26.73 10.44 -2.70
N GLN A 50 -26.28 11.50 -3.37
CA GLN A 50 -27.06 12.72 -3.58
C GLN A 50 -28.31 12.49 -4.44
N GLU A 51 -28.25 11.60 -5.43
CA GLU A 51 -29.41 11.18 -6.23
C GLU A 51 -30.39 10.26 -5.46
N GLY A 52 -30.10 9.93 -4.20
CA GLY A 52 -30.96 9.09 -3.37
C GLY A 52 -30.87 7.61 -3.74
N PHE A 53 -29.73 7.16 -4.26
CA PHE A 53 -29.49 5.76 -4.61
C PHE A 53 -29.83 4.82 -3.43
N ARG A 54 -30.57 3.75 -3.75
CA ARG A 54 -30.85 2.66 -2.83
C ARG A 54 -30.40 1.36 -3.45
N PHE A 55 -29.65 0.59 -2.67
CA PHE A 55 -29.27 -0.74 -3.06
C PHE A 55 -30.51 -1.63 -3.22
N ASP A 56 -30.47 -2.51 -4.21
CA ASP A 56 -31.54 -3.44 -4.54
C ASP A 56 -30.91 -4.78 -4.84
N GLU A 57 -31.16 -5.76 -3.96
CA GLU A 57 -30.63 -7.11 -4.08
C GLU A 57 -31.14 -7.85 -5.31
N GLN A 58 -32.31 -7.49 -5.85
CA GLN A 58 -32.86 -8.13 -7.05
C GLN A 58 -32.18 -7.62 -8.33
N ASN A 59 -31.62 -6.41 -8.28
CA ASN A 59 -30.91 -5.81 -9.39
C ASN A 59 -29.54 -6.47 -9.61
N ARG A 60 -29.35 -7.06 -10.79
CA ARG A 60 -28.09 -7.74 -11.16
C ARG A 60 -26.87 -6.81 -11.13
N VAL A 61 -27.02 -5.56 -11.54
CA VAL A 61 -25.91 -4.58 -11.57
C VAL A 61 -25.47 -4.24 -10.15
N HIS A 62 -26.43 -4.09 -9.22
CA HIS A 62 -26.12 -3.81 -7.82
C HIS A 62 -25.35 -4.96 -7.17
N ARG A 63 -25.77 -6.22 -7.42
CA ARG A 63 -25.02 -7.40 -6.94
C ARG A 63 -23.60 -7.45 -7.51
N MET A 64 -23.44 -7.17 -8.81
CA MET A 64 -22.11 -7.12 -9.43
C MET A 64 -21.22 -6.03 -8.83
N LEU A 65 -21.78 -4.86 -8.51
CA LEU A 65 -21.06 -3.80 -7.80
C LEU A 65 -20.60 -4.25 -6.41
N LEU A 66 -21.45 -4.98 -5.68
CA LEU A 66 -21.10 -5.53 -4.38
C LEU A 66 -19.97 -6.57 -4.48
N GLU A 67 -20.03 -7.47 -5.45
CA GLU A 67 -18.98 -8.45 -5.73
C GLU A 67 -17.64 -7.78 -6.05
N LEU A 68 -17.66 -6.76 -6.92
CA LEU A 68 -16.48 -5.98 -7.25
C LEU A 68 -15.92 -5.23 -6.03
N ASP A 69 -16.76 -4.62 -5.21
CA ASP A 69 -16.33 -3.90 -4.01
C ASP A 69 -15.62 -4.84 -3.02
N ASN A 70 -16.16 -6.04 -2.80
CA ASN A 70 -15.52 -7.05 -1.95
C ASN A 70 -14.15 -7.47 -2.52
N GLY A 71 -14.09 -7.77 -3.81
CA GLY A 71 -12.84 -8.14 -4.47
C GLY A 71 -11.79 -7.01 -4.47
N ILE A 72 -12.21 -5.75 -4.62
CA ILE A 72 -11.33 -4.58 -4.51
C ILE A 72 -10.75 -4.48 -3.09
N LYS A 73 -11.59 -4.65 -2.05
CA LYS A 73 -11.14 -4.60 -0.65
C LYS A 73 -10.08 -5.66 -0.35
N GLU A 74 -10.29 -6.89 -0.81
CA GLU A 74 -9.33 -7.98 -0.65
C GLU A 74 -7.99 -7.66 -1.34
N ARG A 75 -8.03 -7.18 -2.58
CA ARG A 75 -6.79 -6.85 -3.31
C ARG A 75 -6.07 -5.64 -2.72
N LEU A 76 -6.80 -4.62 -2.26
CA LEU A 76 -6.21 -3.48 -1.53
C LEU A 76 -5.53 -3.92 -0.24
N ALA A 77 -6.10 -4.89 0.50
CA ALA A 77 -5.47 -5.42 1.68
C ALA A 77 -4.12 -6.08 1.35
N THR A 78 -4.05 -6.83 0.23
CA THR A 78 -2.80 -7.41 -0.28
C THR A 78 -1.78 -6.34 -0.65
N VAL A 79 -2.18 -5.32 -1.40
CA VAL A 79 -1.30 -4.20 -1.77
C VAL A 79 -0.77 -3.48 -0.53
N MET A 80 -1.64 -3.18 0.43
CA MET A 80 -1.26 -2.54 1.69
C MET A 80 -0.29 -3.40 2.51
N SER A 81 -0.48 -4.72 2.52
CA SER A 81 0.45 -5.65 3.18
C SER A 81 1.83 -5.61 2.52
N ALA A 82 1.88 -5.58 1.19
CA ALA A 82 3.13 -5.49 0.45
C ALA A 82 3.87 -4.17 0.75
N VAL A 83 3.17 -3.04 0.72
CA VAL A 83 3.74 -1.72 1.07
C VAL A 83 4.31 -1.71 2.49
N LYS A 84 3.58 -2.27 3.47
CA LYS A 84 4.08 -2.40 4.86
C LYS A 84 5.35 -3.24 4.95
N GLN A 85 5.43 -4.32 4.18
CA GLN A 85 6.61 -5.17 4.12
C GLN A 85 7.81 -4.41 3.53
N ASP A 86 7.61 -3.64 2.47
CA ASP A 86 8.67 -2.82 1.87
C ASP A 86 9.20 -1.79 2.87
N MET A 87 8.31 -1.09 3.59
CA MET A 87 8.71 -0.14 4.64
C MET A 87 9.53 -0.83 5.75
N ALA A 88 9.11 -2.02 6.19
CA ALA A 88 9.83 -2.77 7.20
C ALA A 88 11.22 -3.21 6.72
N ASN A 89 11.34 -3.61 5.45
CA ASN A 89 12.61 -3.97 4.83
C ASN A 89 13.54 -2.76 4.71
N LEU A 90 13.04 -1.60 4.28
CA LEU A 90 13.81 -0.35 4.23
C LEU A 90 14.37 0.05 5.61
N GLN A 91 13.56 -0.09 6.67
CA GLN A 91 14.01 0.18 8.04
C GLN A 91 15.11 -0.80 8.49
N LYS A 92 14.99 -2.08 8.16
CA LYS A 92 16.01 -3.10 8.47
C LYS A 92 17.32 -2.81 7.74
N THR A 93 17.27 -2.50 6.44
CA THR A 93 18.46 -2.17 5.65
C THR A 93 19.20 -0.97 6.22
N LYS A 94 18.50 0.12 6.56
CA LYS A 94 19.10 1.29 7.22
C LYS A 94 19.78 0.94 8.54
N LYS A 95 19.19 0.05 9.33
CA LYS A 95 19.77 -0.41 10.61
C LYS A 95 21.03 -1.26 10.38
N SER A 96 21.01 -2.16 9.40
CA SER A 96 22.18 -2.99 9.08
C SER A 96 23.33 -2.19 8.47
N GLU A 97 23.04 -1.18 7.63
CA GLU A 97 24.06 -0.28 7.06
C GLU A 97 24.79 0.52 8.15
N GLY A 98 24.04 1.06 9.12
CA GLY A 98 24.65 1.76 10.26
C GLY A 98 25.50 0.84 11.16
N GLN A 99 25.12 -0.44 11.28
CA GLN A 99 25.87 -1.41 12.07
C GLN A 99 27.13 -1.92 11.36
N TYR A 100 27.14 -1.93 10.02
CA TYR A 100 28.31 -2.24 9.21
C TYR A 100 29.31 -1.07 9.11
N PHE A 101 28.84 0.17 9.15
CA PHE A 101 29.71 1.35 9.09
C PHE A 101 30.45 1.63 10.40
N ASP A 102 30.02 1.02 11.52
CA ASP A 102 30.65 1.20 12.82
C ASP A 102 31.11 -0.14 13.46
N PRO A 103 32.08 -0.86 12.86
CA PRO A 103 32.62 -2.09 13.43
C PRO A 103 33.34 -1.89 14.77
N TYR A 104 33.60 -0.63 15.16
CA TYR A 104 34.41 -0.25 16.31
C TYR A 104 33.66 0.57 17.36
N SER A 105 32.35 0.82 17.20
CA SER A 105 31.52 1.57 18.18
C SER A 105 31.52 0.94 19.57
N ASN A 106 31.62 -0.40 19.60
CA ASN A 106 31.71 -1.19 20.82
C ASN A 106 33.15 -1.33 21.35
N VAL A 107 34.16 -0.84 20.63
CA VAL A 107 35.52 -0.66 21.18
C VAL A 107 35.55 0.67 21.93
N ARG A 108 34.72 0.75 22.98
CA ARG A 108 34.97 1.69 24.07
C ARG A 108 36.24 1.21 24.77
N VAL A 109 37.36 1.74 24.31
CA VAL A 109 38.63 1.96 25.01
C VAL A 109 38.73 1.16 26.32
N MET A 110 39.24 -0.08 26.23
CA MET A 110 39.86 -0.72 27.39
C MET A 110 41.03 0.18 27.77
N ASP A 111 40.87 0.85 28.91
CA ASP A 111 41.82 1.78 29.53
C ASP A 111 43.27 1.34 29.29
N GLY A 112 43.97 2.08 28.43
CA GLY A 112 45.35 1.83 28.05
C GLY A 112 46.30 2.17 29.19
N MET A 113 46.23 1.44 30.29
CA MET A 113 47.24 1.53 31.35
C MET A 113 48.45 0.67 30.98
N TYR A 114 49.41 1.29 30.29
CA TYR A 114 50.79 0.81 30.26
C TYR A 114 51.36 0.88 31.68
N TYR A 115 51.56 -0.28 32.31
CA TYR A 115 52.34 -0.39 33.53
C TYR A 115 53.83 -0.37 33.18
N ASP A 116 54.45 0.80 33.19
CA ASP A 116 55.89 0.89 33.44
C ASP A 116 56.10 0.88 34.95
N LYS A 117 56.41 -0.30 35.50
CA LYS A 117 57.02 -0.41 36.83
C LYS A 117 58.38 -1.06 36.68
N LYS A 118 59.36 -0.19 36.40
CA LYS A 118 60.76 -0.26 36.78
C LYS A 118 60.98 -1.02 38.10
N ASN A 119 61.73 -2.12 38.02
CA ASN A 119 62.76 -2.56 38.98
C ASN A 119 63.58 -3.68 38.35
#